data_AF-A0A382BQH4-F1
#
_entry.id   AF-A0A382BQH4-F1
#
_cell.length_a   1.000
_cell.length_b   1.000
_cell.length_c   1.000
_cell.angle_alpha   90.00
_cell.angle_beta   90.00
_cell.angle_gamma   90.00
#
_symmetry.space_group_name_H-M   'P 1'
#
loop_
_entity.id
_entity.type
_entity.pdbx_description
1 polymer ?
#
loop_
_entity_poly.entity_id
_entity_poly.type
_entity_poly.pdbx_seq_one_letter_code
_entity_poly.pdbx_strand_id
1 'polypeptide(L)'
;MTDKAENSLLNSKQIKLMRSATYASIALALTLISLKIWAWSMTDSVAILSSLVDSLLDLIASIITFYAVRVAVSPADAEHRFGHGKSEGVSGLLQGFIITISTLYVASEAVIRLLEPRSISEPEVGFGVMSISLALTVLLVGFQRFVVARTGSLAISADAMHYKADLL
;
A
#
# COMPACT_ATOMS: atom_id res chain seq x y z
N MET A 1 37.76 11.65 9.64
CA MET A 1 37.08 10.56 10.39
C MET A 1 35.59 10.85 10.67
N THR A 2 35.11 12.09 10.47
CA THR A 2 33.71 12.51 10.65
C THR A 2 32.75 12.03 9.55
N ASP A 3 33.18 12.07 8.28
CA ASP A 3 32.34 11.71 7.11
C ASP A 3 31.81 10.27 7.07
N LYS A 4 32.59 9.31 7.59
CA LYS A 4 32.21 7.88 7.57
C LYS A 4 31.16 7.56 8.63
N ALA A 5 31.22 8.24 9.77
CA ALA A 5 30.24 8.10 10.84
C ALA A 5 28.94 8.82 10.49
N GLU A 6 29.00 9.99 9.86
CA GLU A 6 27.82 10.71 9.40
C GLU A 6 27.05 9.93 8.31
N ASN A 7 27.76 9.37 7.32
CA ASN A 7 27.15 8.52 6.29
C ASN A 7 26.56 7.22 6.84
N SER A 8 27.16 6.60 7.86
CA SER A 8 26.59 5.37 8.47
C SER A 8 25.34 5.67 9.30
N LEU A 9 25.32 6.82 9.99
CA LEU A 9 24.17 7.28 10.75
C LEU A 9 23.01 7.67 9.83
N LEU A 10 23.27 8.34 8.71
CA LEU A 10 22.27 8.67 7.70
C LEU A 10 21.63 7.41 7.10
N ASN A 11 22.44 6.41 6.71
CA ASN A 11 21.94 5.11 6.25
C ASN A 11 21.06 4.42 7.30
N SER A 12 21.48 4.42 8.57
CA SER A 12 20.69 3.78 9.65
C SER A 12 19.33 4.46 9.89
N LYS A 13 19.27 5.81 9.78
CA LYS A 13 18.02 6.57 9.90
C LYS A 13 17.10 6.32 8.71
N GLN A 14 17.65 6.30 7.48
CA GLN A 14 16.90 6.01 6.26
C GLN A 14 16.29 4.60 6.31
N ILE A 15 17.06 3.59 6.72
CA ILE A 15 16.60 2.21 6.91
C ILE A 15 15.43 2.13 7.90
N LYS A 16 15.53 2.81 9.05
CA LYS A 16 14.44 2.87 10.03
C LYS A 16 13.19 3.52 9.45
N LEU A 17 13.35 4.60 8.67
CA LEU A 17 12.26 5.28 7.98
C LEU A 17 11.56 4.34 6.99
N MET A 18 12.33 3.62 6.16
CA MET A 18 11.80 2.68 5.18
C MET A 18 10.99 1.57 5.85
N ARG A 19 11.52 0.99 6.93
CA ARG A 19 10.79 -0.03 7.72
C ARG A 19 9.52 0.54 8.35
N SER A 20 9.58 1.77 8.88
CA SER A 20 8.40 2.40 9.47
C SER A 20 7.28 2.63 8.45
N ALA A 21 7.62 2.99 7.21
CA ALA A 21 6.66 3.13 6.12
C ALA A 21 5.98 1.81 5.79
N THR A 22 6.74 0.72 5.67
CA THR A 22 6.14 -0.59 5.34
C THR A 22 5.28 -1.15 6.46
N TYR A 23 5.66 -0.95 7.73
CA TYR A 23 4.79 -1.28 8.86
C TYR A 23 3.52 -0.42 8.87
N ALA A 24 3.62 0.87 8.57
CA ALA A 24 2.46 1.75 8.48
C ALA A 24 1.50 1.31 7.38
N SER A 25 2.00 0.93 6.19
CA SER A 25 1.16 0.39 5.10
C SER A 25 0.39 -0.85 5.53
N ILE A 26 1.08 -1.84 6.12
CA ILE A 26 0.45 -3.09 6.57
C ILE A 26 -0.57 -2.82 7.68
N ALA A 27 -0.23 -1.98 8.65
CA ALA A 27 -1.14 -1.64 9.75
C ALA A 27 -2.40 -0.93 9.23
N LEU A 28 -2.24 -0.02 8.25
CA LEU A 28 -3.38 0.62 7.61
C LEU A 28 -4.26 -0.41 6.90
N ALA A 29 -3.67 -1.24 6.03
CA ALA A 29 -4.42 -2.22 5.26
C ALA A 29 -5.26 -3.15 6.17
N LEU A 30 -4.67 -3.66 7.26
CA LEU A 30 -5.39 -4.46 8.25
C LEU A 30 -6.53 -3.69 8.95
N THR A 31 -6.30 -2.41 9.23
CA THR A 31 -7.32 -1.53 9.83
C THR A 31 -8.50 -1.33 8.87
N LEU A 32 -8.21 -1.06 7.59
CA LEU A 32 -9.23 -0.87 6.55
C LEU A 32 -10.03 -2.15 6.29
N ILE A 33 -9.36 -3.30 6.19
CA ILE A 33 -10.00 -4.62 6.07
C ILE A 33 -10.96 -4.84 7.25
N SER A 34 -10.51 -4.58 8.48
CA SER A 34 -11.31 -4.78 9.69
C SER A 34 -12.55 -3.88 9.71
N LEU A 35 -12.39 -2.59 9.36
CA LEU A 35 -13.48 -1.62 9.23
C LEU A 35 -14.50 -2.05 8.16
N LYS A 36 -14.03 -2.51 6.99
CA LYS A 36 -14.88 -2.94 5.88
C LYS A 36 -15.62 -4.25 6.17
N ILE A 37 -15.00 -5.20 6.87
CA ILE A 37 -15.67 -6.42 7.35
C ILE A 37 -16.81 -6.06 8.30
N TRP A 38 -16.55 -5.16 9.25
CA TRP A 38 -17.58 -4.70 10.19
C TRP A 38 -18.74 -4.01 9.44
N ALA A 39 -18.41 -3.09 8.52
CA ALA A 39 -19.41 -2.40 7.70
C ALA A 39 -20.23 -3.37 6.82
N TRP A 40 -19.57 -4.36 6.24
CA TRP A 40 -20.22 -5.39 5.44
C TRP A 40 -21.20 -6.21 6.29
N SER A 41 -20.79 -6.63 7.50
CA SER A 41 -21.66 -7.41 8.39
C SER A 41 -22.92 -6.66 8.85
N MET A 42 -22.90 -5.33 8.80
CA MET A 42 -24.05 -4.48 9.13
C MET A 42 -24.94 -4.16 7.94
N THR A 43 -24.38 -4.11 6.73
CA THR A 43 -25.08 -3.64 5.52
C THR A 43 -25.47 -4.75 4.55
N ASP A 44 -24.87 -5.94 4.69
CA ASP A 44 -24.92 -7.06 3.74
C ASP A 44 -24.68 -6.62 2.28
N SER A 45 -23.92 -5.54 2.11
CA SER A 45 -23.77 -4.87 0.83
C SER A 45 -22.68 -5.52 -0.01
N VAL A 46 -23.07 -6.01 -1.19
CA VAL A 46 -22.12 -6.51 -2.22
C VAL A 46 -21.11 -5.43 -2.62
N ALA A 47 -21.49 -4.15 -2.56
CA ALA A 47 -20.61 -3.05 -2.87
C ALA A 47 -19.46 -2.91 -1.85
N ILE A 48 -19.76 -3.09 -0.55
CA ILE A 48 -18.73 -3.08 0.50
C ILE A 48 -17.85 -4.32 0.37
N LEU A 49 -18.44 -5.48 0.04
CA LEU A 49 -17.69 -6.71 -0.21
C LEU A 49 -16.68 -6.57 -1.37
N SER A 50 -17.07 -5.94 -2.48
CA SER A 50 -16.15 -5.62 -3.58
C SER A 50 -14.99 -4.75 -3.07
N SER A 51 -15.31 -3.67 -2.35
CA SER A 51 -14.28 -2.79 -1.78
C SER A 51 -13.37 -3.49 -0.75
N LEU A 52 -13.85 -4.55 -0.10
CA LEU A 52 -13.05 -5.36 0.84
C LEU A 52 -12.01 -6.18 0.08
N VAL A 53 -12.37 -6.74 -1.08
CA VAL A 53 -11.44 -7.45 -1.96
C VAL A 53 -10.31 -6.52 -2.40
N ASP A 54 -10.64 -5.27 -2.75
CA ASP A 54 -9.61 -4.26 -3.08
C ASP A 54 -8.62 -4.08 -1.91
N SER A 55 -9.13 -3.88 -0.68
CA SER A 55 -8.24 -3.73 0.48
C SER A 55 -7.43 -4.97 0.84
N LEU A 56 -7.85 -6.16 0.42
CA LEU A 56 -7.03 -7.36 0.52
C LEU A 56 -5.87 -7.34 -0.49
N LEU A 57 -6.11 -6.85 -1.71
CA LEU A 57 -5.05 -6.64 -2.69
C LEU A 57 -4.03 -5.60 -2.19
N ASP A 58 -4.50 -4.53 -1.53
CA ASP A 58 -3.65 -3.50 -0.92
C ASP A 58 -2.74 -4.10 0.16
N LEU A 59 -3.29 -5.00 0.99
CA LEU A 59 -2.51 -5.72 2.00
C LEU A 59 -1.42 -6.59 1.35
N ILE A 60 -1.76 -7.32 0.28
CA ILE A 60 -0.79 -8.14 -0.46
C ILE A 60 0.32 -7.26 -1.05
N ALA A 61 -0.03 -6.13 -1.68
CA ALA A 61 0.92 -5.17 -2.22
C ALA A 61 1.84 -4.60 -1.13
N SER A 62 1.28 -4.27 0.03
CA SER A 62 2.03 -3.75 1.20
C SER A 62 3.00 -4.81 1.76
N ILE A 63 2.60 -6.08 1.78
CA ILE A 63 3.45 -7.19 2.20
C ILE A 63 4.61 -7.39 1.22
N ILE A 64 4.36 -7.32 -0.09
CA ILE A 64 5.40 -7.42 -1.12
C ILE A 64 6.44 -6.31 -0.90
N THR A 65 5.99 -5.08 -0.71
CA THR A 65 6.89 -3.94 -0.42
C THR A 65 7.66 -4.14 0.89
N PHE A 66 7.01 -4.64 1.94
CA PHE A 66 7.70 -4.97 3.19
C PHE A 66 8.84 -5.98 2.98
N TYR A 67 8.57 -7.08 2.27
CA TYR A 67 9.59 -8.08 1.98
C TYR A 67 10.71 -7.52 1.09
N ALA A 68 10.37 -6.74 0.06
CA ALA A 68 11.33 -6.12 -0.81
C ALA A 68 12.27 -5.17 -0.07
N VAL A 69 11.72 -4.27 0.77
CA VAL A 69 12.50 -3.37 1.61
C VAL A 69 13.35 -4.17 2.60
N ARG A 70 12.82 -5.23 3.19
CA ARG A 70 13.58 -6.08 4.12
C ARG A 70 14.78 -6.72 3.44
N VAL A 71 14.60 -7.22 2.22
CA VAL A 71 15.67 -7.84 1.41
C VAL A 71 16.67 -6.78 0.93
N ALA A 72 16.20 -5.63 0.45
CA ALA A 72 17.06 -4.54 -0.04
C ALA A 72 17.97 -3.95 1.04
N VAL A 73 17.48 -3.90 2.28
CA VAL A 73 18.22 -3.40 3.45
C VAL A 73 19.20 -4.43 4.01
N SER A 74 19.10 -5.71 3.63
CA SER A 74 20.04 -6.74 4.08
C SER A 74 21.45 -6.48 3.53
N PRO A 75 22.50 -6.66 4.36
CA PRO A 75 23.88 -6.47 3.94
C PRO A 75 24.25 -7.45 2.80
N ALA A 76 25.21 -7.07 1.96
CA ALA A 76 25.69 -7.92 0.87
C ALA A 76 26.24 -9.24 1.42
N ASP A 77 25.76 -10.35 0.87
CA ASP A 77 26.22 -11.70 1.19
C ASP A 77 27.15 -12.23 0.09
N ALA A 78 27.69 -13.44 0.30
CA ALA A 78 28.62 -14.07 -0.64
C ALA A 78 27.96 -14.41 -1.99
N GLU A 79 26.64 -14.63 -2.02
CA GLU A 79 25.87 -14.92 -3.24
C GLU A 79 25.55 -13.63 -4.04
N HIS A 80 25.42 -12.48 -3.37
CA HIS A 80 25.11 -11.18 -3.98
C HIS A 80 26.18 -10.13 -3.68
N ARG A 81 27.34 -10.29 -4.31
CA ARG A 81 28.48 -9.35 -4.24
C ARG A 81 28.17 -7.89 -4.60
N PHE A 82 27.10 -7.63 -5.35
CA PHE A 82 26.65 -6.28 -5.72
C PHE A 82 25.55 -5.71 -4.81
N GLY A 83 25.14 -6.46 -3.77
CA GLY A 83 24.06 -6.09 -2.86
C GLY A 83 22.65 -6.43 -3.38
N HIS A 84 21.65 -6.27 -2.51
CA HIS A 84 20.28 -6.69 -2.74
C HIS A 84 19.36 -5.58 -3.28
N GLY A 85 19.91 -4.42 -3.65
CA GLY A 85 19.13 -3.26 -4.10
C GLY A 85 18.23 -3.51 -5.32
N LYS A 86 18.56 -4.52 -6.16
CA LYS A 86 17.71 -4.92 -7.30
C LYS A 86 16.33 -5.46 -6.86
N SER A 87 16.20 -5.93 -5.62
CA SER A 87 14.93 -6.42 -5.09
C SER A 87 13.84 -5.34 -5.01
N GLU A 88 14.20 -4.07 -4.80
CA GLU A 88 13.23 -2.97 -4.84
C GLU A 88 12.65 -2.76 -6.23
N GLY A 89 13.46 -2.90 -7.28
CA GLY A 89 13.01 -2.79 -8.66
C GLY A 89 12.01 -3.89 -9.04
N VAL A 90 12.26 -5.12 -8.58
CA VAL A 90 11.33 -6.25 -8.77
C VAL A 90 10.01 -6.00 -8.05
N SER A 91 10.05 -5.45 -6.83
CA SER A 91 8.85 -5.03 -6.10
C SER A 91 8.04 -3.99 -6.86
N GLY A 92 8.71 -2.98 -7.42
CA GLY A 92 8.05 -1.96 -8.23
C GLY A 92 7.36 -2.53 -9.47
N LEU A 93 7.98 -3.50 -10.14
CA LEU A 93 7.36 -4.21 -11.27
C LEU A 93 6.13 -5.01 -10.84
N LEU A 94 6.22 -5.75 -9.74
CA LEU A 94 5.09 -6.53 -9.20
C LEU A 94 3.93 -5.60 -8.80
N GLN A 95 4.22 -4.46 -8.19
CA GLN A 95 3.18 -3.49 -7.85
C GLN A 95 2.56 -2.85 -9.09
N GLY A 96 3.34 -2.53 -10.12
CA GLY A 96 2.78 -2.06 -11.39
C GLY A 96 1.79 -3.07 -12.01
N PHE A 97 2.08 -4.36 -11.87
CA PHE A 97 1.17 -5.43 -12.29
C PHE A 97 -0.12 -5.46 -11.44
N ILE A 98 0.00 -5.35 -10.12
CA ILE A 98 -1.17 -5.28 -9.21
C ILE A 98 -2.05 -4.08 -9.55
N ILE A 99 -1.48 -2.89 -9.69
CA ILE A 99 -2.22 -1.66 -10.07
C ILE A 99 -2.99 -1.87 -11.37
N THR A 100 -2.34 -2.49 -12.36
CA THR A 100 -2.97 -2.76 -13.66
C THR A 100 -4.17 -3.69 -13.51
N ILE A 101 -4.04 -4.76 -12.73
CA ILE A 101 -5.14 -5.69 -12.46
C ILE A 101 -6.27 -5.02 -11.69
N SER A 102 -5.96 -4.31 -10.60
CA SER A 102 -6.95 -3.61 -9.78
C SER A 102 -7.73 -2.59 -10.61
N THR A 103 -7.04 -1.83 -11.47
CA THR A 103 -7.69 -0.86 -12.37
C THR A 103 -8.67 -1.54 -13.32
N LEU A 104 -8.28 -2.67 -13.93
CA LEU A 104 -9.16 -3.43 -14.82
C LEU A 104 -10.36 -4.02 -14.06
N TYR A 105 -10.14 -4.50 -12.84
CA TYR A 105 -11.18 -5.02 -11.97
C TYR A 105 -12.22 -3.94 -11.63
N VAL A 106 -11.78 -2.80 -11.09
CA VAL A 106 -12.66 -1.66 -10.75
C VAL A 106 -13.39 -1.14 -11.99
N ALA A 107 -12.72 -1.04 -13.14
CA ALA A 107 -13.37 -0.62 -14.39
C ALA A 107 -14.48 -1.59 -14.81
N SER A 108 -14.26 -2.90 -14.67
CA SER A 108 -15.29 -3.91 -14.96
C SER A 108 -16.46 -3.82 -13.99
N GLU A 109 -16.19 -3.58 -12.71
CA GLU A 109 -17.22 -3.45 -11.69
C GLU A 109 -18.08 -2.19 -11.92
N ALA A 110 -17.44 -1.09 -12.31
CA ALA A 110 -18.11 0.15 -12.65
C ALA A 110 -19.08 -0.05 -13.82
N VAL A 111 -18.67 -0.77 -14.88
CA VAL A 111 -19.55 -1.09 -16.01
C VAL A 111 -20.74 -1.94 -15.56
N ILE A 112 -20.52 -2.96 -14.73
CA ILE A 112 -21.61 -3.81 -14.21
C ILE A 112 -22.60 -2.97 -13.40
N ARG A 113 -22.14 -2.09 -12.52
CA ARG A 113 -23.01 -1.23 -11.69
C ARG A 113 -23.80 -0.20 -12.51
N LEU A 114 -23.26 0.26 -13.63
CA LEU A 114 -23.99 1.15 -14.55
C LEU A 114 -25.12 0.41 -15.28
N LEU A 115 -24.92 -0.87 -15.61
CA LEU A 115 -25.91 -1.70 -16.29
C LEU A 115 -26.96 -2.27 -15.31
N GLU A 116 -26.55 -2.59 -14.08
CA GLU A 116 -27.39 -3.13 -13.01
C GLU A 116 -27.30 -2.25 -11.74
N PRO A 117 -28.11 -1.18 -11.64
CA PRO A 117 -28.16 -0.38 -10.43
C PRO A 117 -28.67 -1.22 -9.25
N ARG A 118 -27.82 -1.42 -8.24
CA ARG A 118 -28.20 -2.14 -7.02
C ARG A 118 -28.48 -1.14 -5.90
N SER A 119 -29.59 -1.34 -5.19
CA SER A 119 -29.92 -0.58 -3.99
C SER A 119 -28.90 -0.87 -2.89
N ILE A 120 -28.35 0.18 -2.29
CA ILE A 120 -27.43 0.07 -1.16
C ILE A 120 -28.28 0.17 0.11
N SER A 121 -28.28 -0.88 0.93
CA SER A 121 -28.87 -0.85 2.27
C SER A 121 -27.97 -0.01 3.20
N GLU A 122 -28.55 0.90 3.98
CA GLU A 122 -27.85 1.75 4.96
C GLU A 122 -26.66 2.56 4.39
N PRO A 123 -26.91 3.49 3.45
CA PRO A 123 -25.87 4.28 2.79
C PRO A 123 -25.05 5.15 3.76
N GLU A 124 -25.60 5.52 4.91
CA GLU A 124 -24.94 6.36 5.91
C GLU A 124 -23.71 5.67 6.54
N VAL A 125 -23.83 4.37 6.87
CA VAL A 125 -22.73 3.57 7.42
C VAL A 125 -21.63 3.39 6.38
N GLY A 126 -22.00 3.06 5.15
CA GLY A 126 -21.06 2.93 4.03
C GLY A 126 -20.30 4.22 3.76
N PHE A 127 -20.99 5.36 3.77
CA PHE A 127 -20.38 6.67 3.56
C PHE A 127 -19.39 7.05 4.69
N GLY A 128 -19.75 6.78 5.94
CA GLY A 128 -18.87 7.03 7.09
C GLY A 128 -17.58 6.20 7.02
N VAL A 129 -17.70 4.90 6.74
CA VAL A 129 -16.55 3.99 6.63
C VAL A 129 -15.66 4.36 5.45
N MET A 130 -16.25 4.72 4.31
CA MET A 130 -15.49 5.18 3.14
C MET A 130 -14.76 6.50 3.42
N SER A 131 -15.40 7.44 4.12
CA SER A 131 -14.78 8.73 4.48
C SER A 131 -13.59 8.53 5.43
N ILE A 132 -13.71 7.65 6.43
CA ILE A 132 -12.60 7.29 7.32
C ILE A 132 -11.48 6.60 6.52
N SER A 133 -11.84 5.67 5.63
CA SER A 133 -10.87 4.96 4.79
C SER A 133 -10.06 5.94 3.94
N LEU A 134 -10.74 6.88 3.28
CA LEU A 134 -10.13 7.92 2.47
C LEU A 134 -9.16 8.78 3.29
N ALA A 135 -9.58 9.25 4.46
CA ALA A 135 -8.74 10.07 5.33
C ALA A 135 -7.46 9.34 5.76
N LEU A 136 -7.58 8.08 6.17
CA LEU A 136 -6.44 7.28 6.58
C LEU A 136 -5.47 6.98 5.42
N THR A 137 -6.00 6.68 4.22
CA THR A 137 -5.19 6.46 3.02
C THR A 137 -4.44 7.73 2.61
N VAL A 138 -5.08 8.90 2.67
CA VAL A 138 -4.40 10.19 2.41
C VAL A 138 -3.24 10.42 3.38
N LEU A 139 -3.44 10.13 4.67
CA LEU A 139 -2.38 10.25 5.68
C LEU A 139 -1.21 9.32 5.38
N LEU A 140 -1.48 8.06 5.00
CA LEU A 140 -0.43 7.10 4.64
C LEU A 140 0.34 7.55 3.40
N VAL A 141 -0.36 7.92 2.32
CA VAL A 141 0.29 8.39 1.08
C VAL A 141 1.16 9.61 1.36
N GLY A 142 0.70 10.54 2.21
CA GLY A 142 1.50 11.68 2.67
C GLY A 142 2.78 11.25 3.39
N PHE A 143 2.67 10.31 4.33
CA PHE A 143 3.81 9.77 5.06
C PHE A 143 4.80 9.02 4.14
N GLN A 144 4.30 8.17 3.24
CA GLN A 144 5.15 7.44 2.30
C GLN A 144 5.90 8.37 1.36
N ARG A 145 5.24 9.43 0.84
CA ARG A 145 5.91 10.44 0.02
C ARG A 145 7.02 11.16 0.78
N PHE A 146 6.80 11.47 2.05
CA PHE A 146 7.85 12.02 2.90
C PHE A 146 9.04 11.05 3.04
N VAL A 147 8.77 9.75 3.23
CA VAL A 147 9.83 8.74 3.31
C VAL A 147 10.57 8.61 1.98
N VAL A 148 9.87 8.52 0.86
CA VAL A 148 10.47 8.45 -0.50
C VAL A 148 11.37 9.66 -0.77
N ALA A 149 10.94 10.87 -0.41
CA ALA A 149 11.76 12.07 -0.56
C ALA A 149 13.06 12.04 0.25
N ARG A 150 13.14 11.21 1.32
CA ARG A 150 14.31 11.10 2.21
C ARG A 150 15.19 9.88 1.90
N THR A 151 14.63 8.84 1.29
CA THR A 151 15.31 7.55 1.11
C THR A 151 15.51 7.16 -0.35
N GLY A 152 14.72 7.72 -1.27
CA GLY A 152 14.73 7.35 -2.69
C GLY A 152 14.25 5.92 -2.97
N SER A 153 13.60 5.26 -1.99
CA SER A 153 13.17 3.85 -2.13
C SER A 153 12.13 3.69 -3.23
N LEU A 154 12.45 2.86 -4.22
CA LEU A 154 11.57 2.56 -5.35
C LEU A 154 10.37 1.73 -4.91
N ALA A 155 10.58 0.80 -3.97
CA ALA A 155 9.52 -0.06 -3.44
C ALA A 155 8.45 0.76 -2.71
N ILE A 156 8.85 1.69 -1.83
CA ILE A 156 7.89 2.56 -1.11
C ILE A 156 7.23 3.55 -2.07
N SER A 157 7.95 4.02 -3.10
CA SER A 157 7.37 4.89 -4.12
C SER A 157 6.28 4.19 -4.92
N ALA A 158 6.50 2.93 -5.30
CA ALA A 158 5.48 2.14 -5.98
C ALA A 158 4.27 1.89 -5.06
N ASP A 159 4.51 1.64 -3.76
CA ASP A 159 3.43 1.40 -2.77
C ASP A 159 2.56 2.65 -2.62
N ALA A 160 3.20 3.82 -2.54
CA ALA A 160 2.51 5.10 -2.51
C ALA A 160 1.74 5.41 -3.79
N MET A 161 2.17 4.90 -4.95
CA MET A 161 1.42 5.06 -6.20
C MET A 161 0.21 4.13 -6.27
N HIS A 162 0.30 2.90 -5.73
CA HIS A 162 -0.84 2.00 -5.61
C HIS A 162 -1.94 2.63 -4.77
N TYR A 163 -1.64 3.01 -3.52
CA TYR A 163 -2.64 3.68 -2.65
C TYR A 163 -3.14 5.01 -3.20
N LYS A 164 -2.33 5.72 -3.98
CA LYS A 164 -2.78 6.95 -4.67
C LYS A 164 -3.79 6.63 -5.78
N ALA A 165 -3.63 5.52 -6.48
CA ALA A 165 -4.60 5.09 -7.48
C ALA A 165 -5.95 4.77 -6.82
N ASP A 166 -5.95 4.12 -5.66
CA ASP A 166 -7.17 3.82 -4.91
C ASP A 166 -7.90 5.07 -4.36
N LEU A 167 -7.21 6.22 -4.28
CA LEU A 167 -7.82 7.50 -3.90
C LEU A 167 -8.58 8.18 -5.05
N LEU A 168 -8.34 7.78 -6.31
CA LEU A 168 -8.88 8.42 -7.52
C LEU A 168 -10.07 7.64 -8.08
#